data_AF-A0A523UH38-F1
#
_entry.id   AF-A0A523UH38-F1
#
_cell.length_a   1.000
_cell.length_b   1.000
_cell.length_c   1.000
_cell.angle_alpha   90.00
_cell.angle_beta   90.00
_cell.angle_gamma   90.00
#
_symmetry.space_group_name_H-M   'P 1'
#
loop_
_entity.id
_entity.type
_entity.pdbx_description
1 polymer ?
#
loop_
_entity_poly.entity_id
_entity_poly.type
_entity_poly.pdbx_seq_one_letter_code
_entity_poly.pdbx_strand_id
1 'polypeptide(L)' 'MEVNWAQVLFNSAVTASLYLIGAVGLTLTYGLSRFPNFAHAEFIALGAYIGYFVAGQLGVGPAGALIVAFLCTGVVGF' A
#
# COMPACT_ATOMS: atom_id res chain seq x y z
N MET A 1 24.84 1.77 -30.87
CA MET A 1 24.46 2.96 -30.08
C MET A 1 25.19 2.83 -28.76
N GLU A 2 26.08 3.77 -28.45
CA GLU A 2 26.76 3.81 -27.16
C GLU A 2 25.84 4.49 -26.14
N VAL A 3 25.65 3.85 -24.98
CA VAL A 3 24.80 4.40 -23.91
C VAL A 3 25.59 5.44 -23.14
N ASN A 4 25.07 6.66 -23.07
CA ASN A 4 25.65 7.72 -22.26
C ASN A 4 25.24 7.54 -20.78
N TRP A 5 26.06 6.79 -20.04
CA TRP A 5 25.83 6.48 -18.63
C TRP A 5 25.75 7.72 -17.73
N ALA A 6 26.52 8.77 -18.02
CA ALA A 6 26.49 10.01 -17.25
C ALA A 6 25.12 10.69 -17.33
N GLN A 7 24.54 10.73 -18.53
CA GLN A 7 23.19 11.27 -18.74
C GLN A 7 22.12 10.41 -18.05
N VAL A 8 22.23 9.08 -18.12
CA VAL A 8 21.29 8.16 -17.45
C VAL A 8 21.30 8.42 -15.95
N LEU A 9 22.48 8.43 -15.32
CA LEU A 9 22.62 8.68 -13.89
C LEU A 9 22.11 10.05 -13.48
N PHE A 10 22.41 11.09 -14.26
CA PHE A 10 21.93 12.44 -14.00
C PHE A 10 20.40 12.51 -14.05
N ASN A 11 19.78 11.96 -15.09
CA ASN A 11 18.33 11.93 -15.22
C ASN A 11 17.67 11.13 -14.10
N SER A 12 18.23 9.97 -13.73
CA SER A 12 17.75 9.18 -12.60
C SER A 12 17.84 9.93 -11.27
N ALA A 13 18.93 10.67 -11.03
CA ALA A 13 19.08 11.48 -9.83
C ALA A 13 18.04 12.60 -9.76
N VAL A 14 17.78 13.27 -10.90
CA VAL A 14 16.72 14.29 -11.00
C VAL A 14 15.36 13.67 -10.69
N THR A 15 15.00 12.56 -11.32
CA THR A 15 13.73 11.87 -11.05
C THR A 15 13.63 11.39 -9.59
N ALA A 16 14.71 10.84 -9.02
CA ALA A 16 14.73 10.41 -7.63
C ALA A 16 14.53 11.58 -6.65
N SER A 17 15.07 12.77 -6.95
CA SER A 17 14.87 13.96 -6.11
C SER A 17 13.41 14.39 -6.04
N LEU A 18 12.66 14.28 -7.15
CA LEU A 18 11.22 14.57 -7.18
C LEU A 18 10.44 13.61 -6.27
N TYR A 19 10.76 12.32 -6.34
CA TYR A 19 10.15 11.32 -5.46
C TYR A 19 10.55 11.52 -3.99
N LEU A 20 11.81 11.91 -3.74
CA LEU A 20 12.34 12.15 -2.41
C LEU A 20 11.62 13.31 -1.72
N ILE A 21 11.31 14.40 -2.43
CA ILE A 21 10.53 15.52 -1.88
C ILE A 21 9.16 15.04 -1.37
N GLY A 22 8.45 14.21 -2.16
CA GLY A 22 7.16 13.64 -1.76
C GLY A 22 7.28 12.72 -0.53
N ALA A 23 8.26 11.82 -0.55
CA ALA A 23 8.51 10.88 0.55
C ALA A 23 8.92 11.60 1.85
N VAL A 24 9.76 12.64 1.77
CA VAL A 24 10.16 13.47 2.91
C VAL A 24 8.97 14.24 3.45
N GLY A 25 8.13 14.83 2.60
CA GLY A 25 6.91 15.52 3.02
C GLY A 25 5.97 14.61 3.81
N LEU A 26 5.72 13.40 3.32
CA LEU A 26 4.91 12.40 4.03
C LEU A 26 5.54 11.98 5.36
N THR A 27 6.85 11.73 5.36
CA THR A 27 7.58 11.33 6.57
C THR A 27 7.55 12.40 7.66
N LEU A 28 7.78 13.67 7.29
CA LEU A 28 7.72 14.80 8.22
C LEU A 28 6.30 15.00 8.76
N THR A 29 5.29 14.85 7.90
CA THR A 29 3.88 14.98 8.30
C THR A 29 3.49 13.88 9.30
N TYR A 30 3.84 12.63 9.03
CA TYR A 30 3.56 11.51 9.94
C TYR A 30 4.38 11.58 11.23
N GLY A 31 5.63 12.03 11.15
CA GLY A 31 6.50 12.26 12.30
C GLY A 31 5.96 13.34 13.24
N LEU A 32 5.47 14.46 12.69
CA LEU A 32 4.91 15.56 13.50
C LEU A 32 3.54 15.21 14.07
N SER A 33 2.67 14.58 13.27
CA SER A 33 1.33 14.18 13.69
C SER A 33 1.31 13.01 14.68
N ARG A 34 2.47 12.37 14.96
CA ARG A 34 2.59 11.09 15.68
C ARG A 34 1.57 10.07 15.17
N PHE A 35 1.49 9.97 13.84
CA PHE A 35 0.46 9.16 13.19
C PHE A 35 0.63 7.68 13.59
N PRO A 36 -0.45 6.97 13.96
CA PRO A 36 -0.38 5.54 14.26
C PRO A 36 0.18 4.75 13.07
N ASN A 37 0.77 3.59 13.36
CA ASN A 37 1.36 2.70 12.35
C ASN A 37 0.40 2.44 11.17
N PHE A 38 0.88 2.61 9.93
CA PHE A 38 0.15 2.34 8.68
C PHE A 38 -0.28 0.88 8.50
N ALA A 39 0.25 -0.05 9.31
CA ALA A 39 -0.16 -1.45 9.31
C ALA A 39 -1.69 -1.62 9.41
N HIS A 40 -2.39 -0.76 10.17
CA HIS A 40 -3.84 -0.85 10.27
C HIS A 40 -4.55 -0.57 8.93
N ALA A 41 -4.04 0.39 8.15
CA ALA A 41 -4.60 0.70 6.84
C ALA A 41 -4.38 -0.43 5.83
N GLU A 42 -3.25 -1.14 5.93
CA GLU A 42 -2.95 -2.30 5.09
C GLU A 42 -3.91 -3.47 5.38
N PHE A 43 -4.21 -3.75 6.65
CA PHE A 43 -5.21 -4.77 7.01
C PHE A 43 -6.62 -4.40 6.53
N ILE A 44 -7.00 -3.12 6.56
CA ILE A 44 -8.30 -2.68 6.02
C ILE A 44 -8.37 -2.97 4.51
N ALA A 45 -7.32 -2.63 3.75
CA ALA A 45 -7.27 -2.90 2.32
C ALA A 45 -7.30 -4.40 1.99
N LEU A 46 -6.54 -5.20 2.75
CA LEU A 46 -6.51 -6.66 2.60
C LEU A 46 -7.88 -7.29 2.86
N GLY A 47 -8.56 -6.90 3.95
CA GLY A 47 -9.90 -7.39 4.25
C GLY A 47 -10.94 -6.98 3.21
N ALA A 48 -10.86 -5.75 2.70
CA ALA A 48 -11.74 -5.30 1.62
C ALA A 48 -11.55 -6.13 0.33
N TYR A 49 -10.31 -6.44 -0.04
CA TYR A 49 -10.02 -7.22 -1.24
C TYR A 49 -10.45 -8.69 -1.10
N ILE A 50 -10.25 -9.29 0.08
CA ILE A 50 -10.74 -10.64 0.39
C ILE A 50 -12.27 -10.66 0.32
N GLY A 51 -12.95 -9.70 0.92
CA GLY A 51 -14.40 -9.58 0.87
C GLY A 51 -14.92 -9.43 -0.58
N TYR A 52 -14.28 -8.58 -1.37
CA TYR A 52 -14.59 -8.43 -2.79
C TYR A 52 -14.42 -9.73 -3.58
N PHE A 53 -13.30 -10.42 -3.38
CA PHE A 53 -13.02 -11.69 -4.05
C PHE A 53 -14.02 -12.78 -3.68
N VAL A 54 -14.35 -12.90 -2.39
CA VAL A 54 -15.30 -13.91 -1.89
C VAL A 54 -16.72 -13.61 -2.32
N ALA A 55 -17.13 -12.35 -2.32
CA ALA A 55 -18.45 -11.96 -2.80
C ALA A 55 -18.60 -12.10 -4.32
N GLY A 56 -17.58 -11.70 -5.08
CA GLY A 56 -17.63 -11.66 -6.54
C GLY A 56 -17.30 -12.99 -7.22
N GLN A 57 -16.18 -13.62 -6.85
CA GLN A 57 -15.65 -14.79 -7.56
C GLN A 57 -16.18 -16.11 -7.00
N LEU A 58 -16.42 -16.17 -5.69
CA LEU A 58 -16.94 -17.37 -5.03
C LEU A 58 -18.48 -17.34 -4.90
N GLY A 59 -19.13 -16.24 -5.31
CA GLY A 59 -20.59 -16.08 -5.30
C GLY A 59 -21.20 -16.13 -3.90
N VAL A 60 -20.39 -15.93 -2.85
CA VAL A 60 -20.87 -15.97 -1.47
C VAL A 60 -21.62 -14.67 -1.17
N GLY A 61 -22.79 -14.76 -0.55
CA GLY A 61 -23.56 -13.57 -0.16
C GLY A 61 -22.73 -12.61 0.72
N PRO A 62 -23.07 -11.31 0.73
CA PRO A 62 -22.26 -10.27 1.39
C PRO A 62 -22.02 -10.53 2.87
N ALA A 63 -23.00 -11.13 3.57
CA ALA A 63 -22.83 -11.53 4.97
C ALA A 63 -21.75 -12.62 5.15
N GLY A 64 -21.70 -13.61 4.27
CA GLY A 64 -20.68 -14.67 4.32
C GLY A 64 -19.30 -14.14 3.94
N ALA A 65 -19.22 -13.27 2.93
CA ALA A 65 -17.97 -12.63 2.53
C ALA A 65 -17.37 -11.77 3.65
N LEU A 66 -18.19 -11.07 4.44
CA LEU A 66 -17.74 -10.30 5.61
C LEU A 66 -17.12 -11.20 6.69
N ILE A 67 -17.73 -12.36 6.97
CA ILE A 67 -17.20 -13.31 7.96
C ILE A 67 -15.84 -13.84 7.51
N VAL A 68 -15.72 -14.24 6.24
CA VAL A 68 -14.45 -14.72 5.68
C VAL A 68 -13.38 -13.63 5.69
N ALA A 69 -13.72 -12.41 5.27
CA ALA A 69 -12.81 -11.27 5.31
C ALA A 69 -12.33 -10.98 6.73
N PHE A 70 -13.23 -10.96 7.72
CA PHE A 70 -12.87 -10.75 9.12
C PHE A 70 -11.90 -11.83 9.63
N LEU A 71 -12.21 -13.10 9.41
CA LEU A 71 -11.40 -14.22 9.88
C LEU A 71 -10.02 -14.24 9.20
N CYS A 72 -9.97 -14.12 7.87
CA CYS A 72 -8.70 -14.15 7.14
C CYS A 72 -7.81 -12.97 7.51
N THR A 73 -8.35 -11.74 7.56
CA THR A 73 -7.57 -10.55 7.91
C THR A 73 -7.13 -10.60 9.37
N GLY A 74 -7.99 -11.09 10.27
CA GLY A 74 -7.67 -11.26 11.69
C GLY A 74 -6.55 -12.27 11.94
N VAL A 75 -6.51 -13.37 11.17
CA VAL A 75 -5.41 -14.36 11.24
C VAL A 75 -4.09 -13.77 10.76
N VAL A 76 -4.11 -12.93 9.71
CA VAL A 76 -2.90 -12.29 9.19
C VAL A 76 -2.38 -11.18 10.11
N GLY A 77 -3.28 -10.52 10.85
CA GLY A 77 -2.94 -9.45 11.78
C GLY A 77 -2.55 -9.88 13.20
N PHE A 78 -2.61 -11.19 13.52
CA PHE A 78 -2.17 -11.78 14.79
C PHE A 78 -0.73 -12.29 14.69
#